data_AF-A0A4Y2V915-F1
#
_entry.id   AF-A0A4Y2V915-F1
#
_cell.length_a   1.000
_cell.length_b   1.000
_cell.length_c   1.000
_cell.angle_alpha   90.00
_cell.angle_beta   90.00
_cell.angle_gamma   90.00
#
_symmetry.space_group_name_H-M   'P 1'
#
loop_
_entity.id
_entity.type
_entity.pdbx_description
1 polymer ?
#
loop_
_entity_poly.entity_id
_entity_poly.type
_entity_poly.pdbx_seq_one_letter_code
_entity_poly.pdbx_strand_id
1 'polypeptide(L)'
;MFSPLHSWWQKVGDPKRNEADLNGIKWRRLCVDSVFIDPLEDPVLKSYSKCLSAGILTVWRKVLVQRAGIHQTIQESNSLSCFKELWIFWYGEGPDFSGLVESSLTEAEQGSWESGLSYECRTLLFKALHNLIERYRACFYDLKNFS
;
A
#
# COMPACT_ATOMS: atom_id res chain seq x y z
N MET A 1 23.52 28.75 39.44
CA MET A 1 22.58 29.17 38.38
C MET A 1 23.23 28.85 37.04
N PHE A 2 22.89 27.71 36.45
CA PHE A 2 23.32 27.34 35.10
C PHE A 2 22.17 27.62 34.14
N SER A 3 22.46 28.36 33.05
CA SER A 3 21.47 28.87 32.12
C SER A 3 20.63 27.77 31.44
N PRO A 4 19.32 27.98 31.21
CA PRO A 4 18.43 27.03 30.53
C PRO A 4 18.87 26.65 29.11
N LEU A 5 19.75 27.45 28.49
CA LEU A 5 20.25 27.24 27.13
C LEU A 5 21.29 26.11 27.01
N HIS A 6 21.98 25.74 28.10
CA HIS A 6 22.93 24.63 28.07
C HIS A 6 22.23 23.26 28.02
N SER A 7 21.01 23.16 28.57
CA SER A 7 20.17 21.95 28.46
C SER A 7 19.63 21.77 27.04
N TRP A 8 19.38 22.86 26.32
CA TRP A 8 18.80 22.82 24.98
C TRP A 8 19.82 22.30 23.95
N TRP A 9 21.08 22.75 24.02
CA TRP A 9 22.15 22.29 23.11
C TRP A 9 22.50 20.80 23.26
N GLN A 10 22.44 20.24 24.47
CA GLN A 10 22.62 18.79 24.66
C GLN A 10 21.45 17.96 24.13
N LYS A 11 20.25 18.56 24.00
CA LYS A 11 19.05 17.90 23.46
C LYS A 11 18.94 17.98 21.93
N VAL A 12 19.68 18.91 21.31
CA VAL A 12 19.73 19.08 19.85
C VAL A 12 20.85 18.22 19.23
N GLY A 13 21.81 17.76 20.03
CA GLY A 13 22.96 16.96 19.60
C GLY A 13 22.84 15.46 19.85
N ASP A 14 21.63 14.86 19.81
CA ASP A 14 21.47 13.41 19.96
C ASP A 14 21.74 12.71 18.60
N PRO A 15 22.85 11.95 18.44
CA PRO A 15 23.28 11.42 17.14
C PRO A 15 22.54 10.14 16.73
N LYS A 16 21.33 9.91 17.27
CA LYS A 16 20.48 8.74 16.97
C LYS A 16 19.14 9.09 16.33
N ARG A 17 19.00 10.28 15.75
CA ARG A 17 17.93 10.47 14.76
C ARG A 17 18.45 9.93 13.44
N ASN A 18 18.41 8.60 13.29
CA ASN A 18 18.69 7.96 12.01
C ASN A 18 17.76 8.58 10.98
N GLU A 19 18.37 9.32 10.07
CA GLU A 19 17.75 9.90 8.90
C GLU A 19 17.04 8.79 8.13
N ALA A 20 15.71 8.85 8.02
CA ALA A 20 14.93 8.00 7.11
C ALA A 20 15.31 6.49 7.13
N ASP A 21 15.43 5.90 8.33
CA ASP A 21 15.67 4.47 8.44
C ASP A 21 14.42 3.73 7.94
N LEU A 22 14.46 3.20 6.71
CA LEU A 22 13.37 2.42 6.12
C LEU A 22 13.21 1.04 6.79
N ASN A 23 14.11 0.72 7.71
CA ASN A 23 14.10 -0.42 8.61
C ASN A 23 12.85 -0.34 9.51
N GLY A 24 11.79 -1.04 9.11
CA GLY A 24 10.49 -1.00 9.76
C GLY A 24 9.32 -0.94 8.79
N ILE A 25 9.54 -0.67 7.49
CA ILE A 25 8.48 -0.81 6.49
C ILE A 25 8.13 -2.28 6.32
N LYS A 26 6.85 -2.59 6.47
CA LYS A 26 6.25 -3.89 6.25
C LYS A 26 5.18 -3.77 5.17
N TRP A 27 4.92 -4.87 4.49
CA TRP A 27 3.94 -4.90 3.41
C TRP A 27 3.23 -6.24 3.34
N ARG A 28 2.04 -6.20 2.75
CA ARG A 28 1.30 -7.39 2.35
C ARG A 28 0.56 -7.17 1.04
N ARG A 29 0.40 -8.24 0.29
CA ARG A 29 -0.31 -8.34 -0.97
C ARG A 29 -1.53 -9.23 -0.78
N LEU A 30 -2.69 -8.69 -1.10
CA LEU A 30 -3.98 -9.35 -1.06
C LEU A 30 -4.50 -9.48 -2.49
N CYS A 31 -5.07 -10.62 -2.84
CA CYS A 31 -5.55 -10.91 -4.19
C CYS A 31 -7.00 -11.38 -4.18
N VAL A 32 -7.69 -11.12 -5.29
CA VAL A 32 -8.98 -11.72 -5.61
C VAL A 32 -9.02 -12.01 -7.11
N ASP A 33 -9.54 -13.18 -7.48
CA ASP A 33 -9.78 -13.50 -8.87
C ASP A 33 -10.77 -12.50 -9.47
N SER A 34 -10.47 -12.00 -10.68
CA SER A 34 -11.34 -11.03 -11.32
C SER A 34 -12.49 -11.75 -12.01
N VAL A 35 -13.48 -12.12 -11.19
CA VAL A 35 -14.82 -12.42 -11.68
C VAL A 35 -15.47 -11.10 -12.13
N PHE A 36 -16.38 -11.13 -13.11
CA PHE A 36 -17.18 -9.95 -13.50
C PHE A 36 -18.08 -9.54 -12.32
N ILE A 37 -17.52 -8.75 -11.42
CA ILE A 37 -18.17 -8.16 -10.25
C ILE A 37 -18.35 -6.67 -10.54
N ASP A 38 -19.52 -6.13 -10.19
CA ASP A 38 -19.80 -4.68 -10.21
C ASP A 38 -18.63 -3.92 -9.51
N PRO A 39 -18.04 -2.88 -10.12
CA PRO A 39 -16.98 -2.10 -9.48
C PRO A 39 -17.31 -1.59 -8.06
N LEU A 40 -18.59 -1.34 -7.77
CA LEU A 40 -19.02 -0.92 -6.43
C LEU A 40 -18.96 -2.06 -5.41
N GLU A 41 -19.10 -3.30 -5.87
CA GLU A 41 -19.05 -4.53 -5.08
C GLU A 41 -17.67 -5.20 -5.08
N ASP A 42 -16.69 -4.59 -5.74
CA ASP A 42 -15.34 -5.10 -5.84
C ASP A 42 -14.62 -5.05 -4.47
N PRO A 43 -14.22 -6.19 -3.89
CA PRO A 43 -13.62 -6.22 -2.56
C PRO A 43 -12.24 -5.55 -2.52
N VAL A 44 -11.49 -5.52 -3.63
CA VAL A 44 -10.22 -4.78 -3.73
C VAL A 44 -10.48 -3.29 -3.70
N LEU A 45 -11.48 -2.80 -4.44
CA LEU A 45 -11.79 -1.36 -4.46
C LEU A 45 -12.41 -0.88 -3.14
N LYS A 46 -13.30 -1.68 -2.52
CA LYS A 46 -13.83 -1.41 -1.17
C LYS A 46 -12.70 -1.30 -0.15
N SER A 47 -11.82 -2.29 -0.11
CA SER A 47 -10.68 -2.30 0.82
C SER A 47 -9.71 -1.15 0.56
N TYR A 48 -9.41 -0.86 -0.71
CA TYR A 48 -8.58 0.27 -1.11
C TYR A 48 -9.16 1.61 -0.63
N SER A 49 -10.45 1.85 -0.84
CA SER A 49 -11.13 3.09 -0.42
C SER A 49 -11.09 3.27 1.10
N LYS A 50 -11.35 2.20 1.86
CA LYS A 50 -11.27 2.19 3.33
C LYS A 50 -9.84 2.47 3.82
N CYS A 51 -8.84 1.76 3.28
CA CYS A 51 -7.43 1.95 3.62
C CYS A 51 -6.97 3.39 3.32
N LEU A 52 -7.32 3.91 2.15
CA LEU A 52 -6.97 5.26 1.74
C LEU A 52 -7.61 6.31 2.67
N SER A 53 -8.82 6.05 3.17
CA SER A 53 -9.53 6.95 4.10
C SER A 53 -8.99 6.86 5.53
N ALA A 54 -8.39 5.73 5.90
CA ALA A 54 -7.62 5.57 7.13
C ALA A 54 -6.18 6.14 7.03
N GLY A 55 -5.79 6.74 5.91
CA GLY A 55 -4.44 7.27 5.70
C GLY A 55 -3.36 6.19 5.56
N ILE A 56 -3.76 4.96 5.23
CA ILE A 56 -2.83 3.84 5.04
C ILE A 56 -2.23 3.92 3.63
N LEU A 57 -0.93 3.64 3.53
CA LEU A 57 -0.24 3.53 2.24
C LEU A 57 -0.75 2.30 1.50
N THR A 58 -1.55 2.53 0.47
CA THR A 58 -2.13 1.45 -0.32
C THR A 58 -2.13 1.75 -1.82
N VAL A 59 -2.06 0.69 -2.62
CA VAL A 59 -2.18 0.74 -4.07
C VAL A 59 -2.80 -0.55 -4.56
N TRP A 60 -3.64 -0.46 -5.59
CA TRP A 60 -4.21 -1.63 -6.25
C TRP A 60 -3.86 -1.63 -7.73
N ARG A 61 -3.92 -2.81 -8.37
CA ARG A 61 -3.82 -2.94 -9.82
C ARG A 61 -4.55 -4.20 -10.31
N LYS A 62 -4.85 -4.22 -11.61
CA LYS A 62 -5.28 -5.43 -12.33
C LYS A 62 -4.05 -6.12 -12.92
N VAL A 63 -3.94 -7.42 -12.73
CA VAL A 63 -2.88 -8.25 -13.30
C VAL A 63 -3.51 -9.20 -14.30
N LEU A 64 -2.94 -9.25 -15.51
CA LEU A 64 -3.35 -10.16 -16.57
C LEU A 64 -2.41 -11.36 -16.58
N VAL A 65 -2.96 -12.56 -16.43
CA VAL A 65 -2.21 -13.81 -16.56
C VAL A 65 -2.52 -14.38 -17.93
N GLN A 66 -1.55 -14.29 -18.83
CA GLN A 66 -1.54 -15.05 -20.08
C GLN A 66 -1.12 -16.47 -19.76
N ARG A 67 -2.05 -17.43 -19.84
CA ARG A 67 -1.70 -18.86 -19.79
C ARG A 67 -1.03 -19.24 -21.10
N ALA A 68 0.27 -19.02 -21.19
CA ALA A 68 1.07 -19.47 -22.34
C ALA A 68 1.27 -21.00 -22.26
N GLY A 69 0.37 -21.73 -22.93
CA GLY A 69 0.56 -23.03 -23.60
C GLY A 69 1.22 -24.21 -22.88
N ILE A 70 0.43 -25.29 -22.66
CA ILE A 70 0.89 -26.66 -22.94
C ILE A 70 -0.24 -27.38 -23.71
N HIS A 71 0.06 -27.77 -24.94
CA HIS A 71 -0.73 -28.56 -25.89
C HIS A 71 -2.03 -27.96 -26.45
N GLN A 72 -1.91 -27.46 -27.68
CA GLN A 72 -3.01 -27.20 -28.61
C GLN A 72 -3.74 -28.51 -28.94
N THR A 73 -5.00 -28.61 -28.53
CA THR A 73 -6.02 -29.25 -29.35
C THR A 73 -7.01 -28.15 -29.75
N ILE A 74 -7.25 -28.07 -31.05
CA ILE A 74 -7.99 -27.03 -31.75
C ILE A 74 -9.41 -26.94 -31.18
N GLN A 75 -9.66 -26.02 -30.24
CA GLN A 75 -10.94 -25.35 -29.99
C GLN A 75 -10.80 -24.29 -28.89
N GLU A 76 -10.84 -23.02 -29.32
CA GLU A 76 -11.53 -21.89 -28.67
C GLU A 76 -11.36 -21.69 -27.15
N SER A 77 -10.36 -20.90 -26.75
CA SER A 77 -10.59 -19.57 -26.14
C SER A 77 -9.25 -19.01 -25.64
N ASN A 78 -8.98 -17.77 -26.03
CA ASN A 78 -7.92 -16.93 -25.48
C ASN A 78 -8.28 -16.54 -24.03
N SER A 79 -8.38 -17.51 -23.12
CA SER A 79 -8.80 -17.32 -21.73
C SER A 79 -7.69 -16.63 -20.93
N LEU A 80 -7.59 -15.32 -21.13
CA LEU A 80 -6.85 -14.41 -20.26
C LEU A 80 -7.53 -14.42 -18.89
N SER A 81 -6.94 -15.09 -17.90
CA SER A 81 -7.38 -14.93 -16.52
C SER A 81 -6.81 -13.62 -15.98
N CYS A 82 -7.66 -12.73 -15.48
CA CYS A 82 -7.22 -11.54 -14.78
C CYS A 82 -7.53 -11.67 -13.30
N PHE A 83 -6.70 -11.05 -12.47
CA PHE A 83 -6.95 -10.93 -11.04
C PHE A 83 -6.66 -9.51 -10.59
N LYS A 84 -7.21 -9.13 -9.46
CA LYS A 84 -6.97 -7.84 -8.83
C LYS A 84 -6.13 -8.09 -7.60
N GLU A 85 -5.19 -7.20 -7.38
CA GLU A 85 -4.35 -7.25 -6.19
C GLU A 85 -4.25 -5.88 -5.54
N LEU A 86 -4.20 -5.92 -4.21
CA LEU A 86 -4.12 -4.81 -3.30
C LEU A 86 -2.84 -4.95 -2.49
N TRP A 87 -2.01 -3.92 -2.54
CA TRP A 87 -0.81 -3.80 -1.73
C TRP A 87 -1.05 -2.80 -0.62
N ILE A 88 -0.60 -3.18 0.57
CA ILE A 88 -0.71 -2.38 1.77
C ILE A 88 0.67 -2.29 2.39
N PHE A 89 1.10 -1.07 2.71
CA PHE A 89 2.38 -0.75 3.31
C PHE A 89 2.14 -0.02 4.64
N TRP A 90 2.97 -0.32 5.64
CA TRP A 90 2.96 0.37 6.93
C TRP A 90 4.35 0.37 7.54
N TYR A 91 4.56 1.20 8.55
CA TYR A 91 5.84 1.32 9.26
C TYR A 91 5.66 0.95 10.73
N GLY A 92 6.53 0.10 11.27
CA GLY A 92 6.53 -0.29 12.69
C GLY A 92 5.48 -1.34 13.05
N GLU A 93 4.66 -1.02 14.07
CA GLU A 93 3.50 -1.84 14.46
C GLU A 93 2.37 -1.67 13.45
N GLY A 94 1.73 -2.77 13.06
CA GLY A 94 0.70 -2.76 12.02
C GLY A 94 -0.57 -2.01 12.44
N PRO A 95 -1.25 -1.31 11.52
CA PRO A 95 -2.58 -0.80 11.80
C PRO A 95 -3.55 -1.97 12.00
N ASP A 96 -4.62 -1.75 12.76
CA ASP A 96 -5.70 -2.74 12.82
C ASP A 96 -6.38 -2.80 11.46
N PHE A 97 -6.23 -3.94 10.78
CA PHE A 97 -6.83 -4.17 9.48
C PHE A 97 -8.30 -4.62 9.58
N SER A 98 -8.79 -4.85 10.79
CA SER A 98 -10.18 -5.27 11.04
C SER A 98 -11.15 -4.23 10.49
N GLY A 99 -12.00 -4.66 9.56
CA GLY A 99 -12.97 -3.79 8.90
C GLY A 99 -12.43 -2.93 7.76
N LEU A 100 -11.11 -2.78 7.62
CA LEU A 100 -10.46 -2.09 6.50
C LEU A 100 -10.30 -2.97 5.27
N VAL A 101 -10.03 -4.26 5.49
CA VAL A 101 -9.83 -5.25 4.44
C VAL A 101 -10.98 -6.24 4.44
N GLU A 102 -11.60 -6.42 3.28
CA GLU A 102 -12.68 -7.40 3.07
C GLU A 102 -12.17 -8.82 3.29
N SER A 103 -12.96 -9.64 4.01
CA SER A 103 -12.60 -11.02 4.34
C SER A 103 -12.56 -11.97 3.15
N SER A 104 -13.10 -11.55 2.00
CA SER A 104 -13.05 -12.30 0.74
C SER A 104 -11.70 -12.19 0.03
N LEU A 105 -10.81 -11.29 0.48
CA LEU A 105 -9.47 -11.14 -0.07
C LEU A 105 -8.53 -12.21 0.51
N THR A 106 -7.74 -12.84 -0.36
CA THR A 106 -6.75 -13.84 0.05
C THR A 106 -5.38 -13.19 0.15
N GLU A 107 -4.67 -13.42 1.25
CA GLU A 107 -3.28 -12.96 1.37
C GLU A 107 -2.37 -13.83 0.52
N ALA A 108 -1.72 -13.21 -0.46
CA ALA A 108 -0.88 -13.90 -1.43
C ALA A 108 0.61 -13.79 -1.08
N GLU A 109 1.03 -12.70 -0.44
CA GLU A 109 2.43 -12.47 -0.09
C GLU A 109 2.56 -11.42 1.01
N GLN A 110 3.57 -11.52 1.86
CA GLN A 110 3.91 -10.51 2.85
C GLN A 110 5.42 -10.44 3.05
N GLY A 111 5.91 -9.30 3.53
CA GLY A 111 7.33 -9.13 3.78
C GLY A 111 7.67 -7.84 4.51
N SER A 112 8.96 -7.66 4.76
CA SER A 112 9.52 -6.44 5.32
C SER A 112 10.57 -5.86 4.38
N TRP A 113 10.90 -4.59 4.60
CA TRP A 113 11.99 -3.92 3.90
C TRP A 113 13.35 -4.61 4.17
N GLU A 114 13.54 -5.11 5.38
CA GLU A 114 14.78 -5.72 5.87
C GLU A 114 15.13 -7.04 5.16
N SER A 115 14.12 -7.78 4.68
CA SER A 115 14.34 -8.98 3.86
C SER A 115 14.79 -8.67 2.42
N GLY A 116 14.90 -7.38 2.06
CA GLY A 116 15.17 -6.91 0.71
C GLY A 116 13.89 -6.76 -0.11
N LEU A 117 13.68 -5.59 -0.72
CA LEU A 117 12.54 -5.35 -1.59
C LEU A 117 12.86 -5.60 -3.06
N SER A 118 11.98 -6.33 -3.75
CA SER A 118 11.99 -6.37 -5.21
C SER A 118 11.84 -4.96 -5.79
N TYR A 119 12.31 -4.74 -7.02
CA TYR A 119 12.10 -3.48 -7.72
C TYR A 119 10.60 -3.13 -7.84
N GLU A 120 9.77 -4.16 -8.00
CA GLU A 120 8.32 -4.03 -8.02
C GLU A 120 7.75 -3.53 -6.68
N CYS A 121 8.14 -4.13 -5.55
CA CYS A 121 7.72 -3.67 -4.23
C CYS A 121 8.11 -2.21 -4.00
N ARG A 122 9.33 -1.81 -4.37
CA ARG A 122 9.80 -0.42 -4.27
C ARG A 122 8.94 0.52 -5.11
N THR A 123 8.67 0.17 -6.36
CA THR A 123 7.85 0.98 -7.28
C THR A 123 6.43 1.18 -6.73
N LEU A 124 5.83 0.12 -6.17
CA LEU A 124 4.49 0.17 -5.59
C LEU A 124 4.44 0.98 -4.29
N LEU A 125 5.47 0.91 -3.45
CA LEU A 125 5.58 1.75 -2.26
C LEU A 125 5.58 3.24 -2.64
N PHE A 126 6.40 3.64 -3.61
CA PHE A 126 6.44 5.03 -4.08
C PHE A 126 5.10 5.46 -4.67
N LYS A 127 4.40 4.56 -5.38
CA LYS A 127 3.06 4.82 -5.91
C LYS A 127 2.02 5.01 -4.78
N ALA A 128 2.06 4.17 -3.75
CA ALA A 128 1.19 4.31 -2.59
C ALA A 128 1.44 5.63 -1.83
N LEU A 129 2.71 6.00 -1.67
CA LEU A 129 3.11 7.28 -1.08
C LEU A 129 2.57 8.46 -1.90
N HIS A 130 2.70 8.40 -3.23
CA HIS A 130 2.19 9.43 -4.12
C HIS A 130 0.66 9.58 -3.99
N ASN A 131 -0.08 8.47 -4.06
CA ASN A 131 -1.55 8.47 -3.89
C ASN A 131 -1.97 9.17 -2.58
N LEU A 132 -1.24 8.88 -1.50
CA LEU A 132 -1.53 9.45 -0.20
C LEU A 132 -1.25 10.97 -0.17
N ILE A 133 -0.09 11.40 -0.67
CA ILE A 133 0.31 12.81 -0.72
C ILE A 133 -0.65 13.63 -1.58
N GLU A 134 -1.02 13.13 -2.76
CA GLU A 134 -1.97 13.82 -3.65
C GLU A 134 -3.33 14.03 -2.98
N ARG A 135 -3.80 13.04 -2.20
CA ARG A 135 -5.06 13.17 -1.48
C ARG A 135 -4.98 14.19 -0.34
N TYR A 136 -3.86 14.22 0.41
CA TYR A 136 -3.67 15.26 1.42
C TYR A 136 -3.63 16.65 0.80
N ARG A 137 -3.03 16.80 -0.39
CA ARG A 137 -3.08 18.07 -1.13
C ARG A 137 -4.51 18.44 -1.52
N ALA A 138 -5.27 17.51 -2.10
CA ALA A 138 -6.66 17.74 -2.47
C ALA A 138 -7.53 18.17 -1.28
N CYS A 139 -7.48 17.44 -0.15
CA CYS A 139 -8.19 17.83 1.07
C CYS A 139 -7.74 19.17 1.64
N PHE A 140 -6.44 19.50 1.56
CA PHE A 140 -5.93 20.77 2.07
C PHE A 140 -6.38 21.97 1.22
N TYR A 141 -6.54 21.78 -0.10
CA TYR A 141 -7.14 22.79 -0.98
C TYR A 141 -8.64 22.94 -0.75
N ASP A 142 -9.37 21.85 -0.50
CA ASP A 142 -10.80 21.91 -0.18
C ASP A 142 -11.05 22.66 1.14
N LEU A 143 -10.27 22.38 2.17
CA LEU A 143 -10.34 23.08 3.48
C LEU A 143 -10.02 24.58 3.37
N LYS A 144 -9.13 24.98 2.45
CA LYS A 144 -8.82 26.40 2.21
C LYS A 144 -9.84 27.15 1.36
N ASN A 145 -10.65 26.45 0.56
CA ASN A 145 -11.74 27.07 -0.20
C ASN A 145 -13.04 27.20 0.63
N PHE A 146 -13.10 26.55 1.81
CA PHE A 146 -14.22 26.63 2.74
C PHE A 146 -13.99 27.64 3.90
N SER A 147 -12.85 28.34 3.92
CA SER A 147 -12.54 29.43 4.85
C SER A 147 -12.33 30.74 4.11
#